data_AF-A0A450VVX5-F1
#
_entry.id   AF-A0A450VVX5-F1
#
_cell.length_a   1.000
_cell.length_b   1.000
_cell.length_c   1.000
_cell.angle_alpha   90.00
_cell.angle_beta   90.00
_cell.angle_gamma   90.00
#
_symmetry.space_group_name_H-M   'P 1'
#
loop_
_entity.id
_entity.type
_entity.pdbx_description
1 polymer ?
#
loop_
_entity_poly.entity_id
_entity_poly.type
_entity_poly.pdbx_seq_one_letter_code
_entity_poly.pdbx_strand_id
1 'polypeptide(L)'
;KLLRMLDIKGAIVGIDAMGCQKKIPERIVAQEAHYILAVKDNQPEPHEAVKDYLETAKTTDFLSVPVSYDEQTNADHGRVEVRGCWLANEISTLPQPKNRHGLQSIA
;
A
#
# COMPACT_ATOMS: atom_id res chain seq x y z
N LYS A 1 5.67 7.65 -19.88
CA LYS A 1 5.61 7.16 -21.28
C LYS A 1 5.85 5.65 -21.34
N LEU A 2 6.81 5.13 -20.56
CA LEU A 2 7.14 3.70 -20.44
C LEU A 2 5.95 2.77 -20.17
N LEU A 3 5.10 3.05 -19.17
CA LEU A 3 4.00 2.16 -18.79
C LEU A 3 3.00 1.83 -19.93
N ARG A 4 2.91 2.67 -20.97
CA ARG A 4 2.04 2.43 -22.13
C ARG A 4 2.65 1.47 -23.16
N MET A 5 3.94 1.19 -23.04
CA MET A 5 4.70 0.36 -23.97
C MET A 5 4.90 -1.06 -23.43
N LEU A 6 4.53 -1.30 -22.16
CA LEU A 6 4.68 -2.57 -21.50
C LEU A 6 3.35 -3.32 -21.56
N ASP A 7 3.38 -4.60 -21.92
CA ASP A 7 2.26 -5.49 -21.69
C ASP A 7 2.29 -5.92 -20.22
N ILE A 8 1.33 -5.41 -19.45
CA ILE A 8 1.27 -5.59 -18.00
C ILE A 8 -0.03 -6.28 -17.56
N LYS A 9 -0.84 -6.78 -18.49
CA LYS A 9 -2.14 -7.37 -18.16
C LYS A 9 -1.99 -8.50 -17.13
N GLY A 10 -2.72 -8.40 -16.03
CA GLY A 10 -2.64 -9.33 -14.89
C GLY A 10 -1.38 -9.24 -14.03
N ALA A 11 -0.43 -8.36 -14.35
CA ALA A 11 0.78 -8.18 -13.55
C ALA A 11 0.53 -7.30 -12.31
N ILE A 12 1.40 -7.43 -11.30
CA ILE A 12 1.47 -6.52 -10.15
C ILE A 12 2.60 -5.53 -10.39
N VAL A 13 2.25 -4.25 -10.50
CA VAL A 13 3.21 -3.16 -10.70
C VAL A 13 3.51 -2.48 -9.35
N GLY A 14 4.71 -2.72 -8.82
CA GLY A 14 5.23 -2.00 -7.66
C GLY A 14 5.84 -0.66 -8.03
N ILE A 15 5.48 0.42 -7.34
CA ILE A 15 6.00 1.77 -7.60
C ILE A 15 6.44 2.40 -6.28
N ASP A 16 7.64 3.00 -6.31
CA ASP A 16 8.13 3.78 -5.18
C ASP A 16 7.34 5.08 -4.96
N ALA A 17 7.51 5.68 -3.79
CA ALA A 17 6.79 6.89 -3.39
C ALA A 17 7.15 8.15 -4.22
N MET A 18 8.36 8.24 -4.77
CA MET A 18 8.77 9.30 -5.70
C MET A 18 8.07 9.15 -7.07
N GLY A 19 7.74 7.92 -7.44
CA GLY A 19 7.02 7.57 -8.67
C GLY A 19 5.50 7.69 -8.58
N CYS A 20 4.93 8.04 -7.43
CA CYS A 20 3.49 8.00 -7.17
C CYS A 20 2.72 9.18 -7.79
N GLN A 21 2.87 9.38 -9.11
CA GLN A 21 2.12 10.37 -9.87
C GLN A 21 0.64 9.96 -9.97
N LYS A 22 -0.27 10.90 -9.75
CA LYS A 22 -1.73 10.70 -9.70
C LYS A 22 -2.32 9.88 -10.86
N LYS A 23 -1.74 10.00 -12.07
CA LYS A 23 -2.23 9.34 -13.29
C LYS A 23 -1.71 7.92 -13.51
N ILE A 24 -0.80 7.42 -12.66
CA ILE A 24 -0.20 6.09 -12.85
C ILE A 24 -1.16 4.97 -12.43
N PRO A 25 -1.79 5.00 -11.25
CA PRO A 25 -2.74 3.96 -10.83
C PRO A 25 -3.87 3.76 -11.84
N GLU A 26 -4.46 4.86 -12.31
CA GLU A 26 -5.49 4.87 -13.36
C GLU A 26 -5.06 4.11 -14.63
N ARG A 27 -3.80 4.28 -15.05
CA ARG A 27 -3.26 3.63 -16.25
C ARG A 27 -2.95 2.16 -16.05
N ILE A 28 -2.60 1.75 -14.84
CA ILE A 28 -2.35 0.35 -14.50
C ILE A 28 -3.69 -0.39 -14.53
N VAL A 29 -4.70 0.16 -13.85
CA VAL A 29 -6.07 -0.39 -13.85
C VAL A 29 -6.66 -0.42 -15.26
N ALA A 30 -6.47 0.63 -16.07
CA ALA A 30 -6.94 0.67 -17.45
C ALA A 30 -6.28 -0.37 -18.37
N GLN A 31 -5.12 -0.92 -18.00
CA GLN A 31 -4.44 -2.00 -18.70
C GLN A 31 -4.69 -3.37 -18.04
N GLU A 32 -5.73 -3.47 -17.19
CA GLU A 32 -6.12 -4.70 -16.50
C GLU A 32 -5.00 -5.28 -15.61
N ALA A 33 -4.22 -4.41 -14.99
CA ALA A 33 -3.13 -4.76 -14.10
C ALA A 33 -3.41 -4.31 -12.66
N HIS A 34 -2.66 -4.86 -11.71
CA HIS A 34 -2.71 -4.54 -10.29
C HIS A 34 -1.51 -3.67 -9.90
N TYR A 35 -1.59 -2.96 -8.77
CA TYR A 35 -0.49 -2.11 -8.31
C TYR A 35 -0.25 -2.22 -6.81
N ILE A 36 0.98 -1.92 -6.40
CA ILE A 36 1.36 -1.62 -5.02
C ILE A 36 2.07 -0.26 -5.03
N LEU A 37 1.56 0.70 -4.25
CA LEU A 37 2.12 2.05 -4.16
C LEU A 37 2.71 2.25 -2.77
N ALA A 38 3.99 2.59 -2.72
CA ALA A 38 4.57 3.10 -1.48
C ALA A 38 4.07 4.54 -1.23
N VAL A 39 3.53 4.78 -0.04
CA VAL A 39 3.14 6.10 0.43
C VAL A 39 4.18 6.56 1.44
N LYS A 40 4.74 7.76 1.25
CA LYS A 40 5.74 8.37 2.14
C LYS A 40 5.40 9.85 2.34
N ASP A 41 6.18 10.55 3.14
CA ASP A 41 6.06 11.98 3.45
C ASP A 41 5.94 12.92 2.24
N ASN A 42 6.34 12.49 1.04
CA ASN A 42 6.16 13.25 -0.21
C ASN A 42 4.67 13.31 -0.67
N GLN A 43 3.76 12.66 0.04
CA GLN A 43 2.30 12.76 -0.13
C GLN A 43 1.64 12.85 1.26
N PRO A 44 1.57 14.06 1.85
CA PRO A 44 1.23 14.22 3.27
C PRO A 44 -0.17 13.71 3.60
N GLU A 45 -1.21 14.15 2.89
CA GLU A 45 -2.59 13.75 3.15
C GLU A 45 -2.79 12.23 3.15
N PRO A 46 -2.38 11.48 2.10
CA PRO A 46 -2.58 10.04 2.12
C PRO A 46 -1.65 9.26 3.05
N HIS A 47 -0.46 9.80 3.35
CA HIS A 47 0.47 9.19 4.29
C HIS A 47 -0.09 9.28 5.72
N GLU A 48 -0.51 10.47 6.12
CA GLU A 48 -1.13 10.73 7.42
C GLU A 48 -2.38 9.87 7.61
N ALA A 49 -3.28 9.80 6.62
CA ALA A 49 -4.49 9.00 6.73
C ALA A 49 -4.22 7.49 6.94
N VAL A 50 -3.25 6.92 6.22
CA VAL A 50 -2.87 5.50 6.38
C VAL A 50 -2.19 5.28 7.72
N LYS A 51 -1.31 6.21 8.11
CA LYS A 51 -0.62 6.15 9.40
C LYS A 51 -1.62 6.22 10.56
N ASP A 52 -2.53 7.19 10.55
CA ASP A 52 -3.55 7.36 11.58
C ASP A 52 -4.44 6.13 11.71
N TYR A 53 -4.84 5.54 10.58
CA TYR A 53 -5.62 4.30 10.56
C TYR A 53 -4.87 3.16 11.26
N LEU A 54 -3.62 2.89 10.84
CA LEU A 54 -2.85 1.77 11.34
C LEU A 54 -2.43 1.97 12.80
N GLU A 55 -2.05 3.18 13.20
CA GLU A 55 -1.72 3.50 14.59
C GLU A 55 -2.95 3.36 15.50
N THR A 56 -4.11 3.83 15.05
CA THR A 56 -5.37 3.66 15.79
C THR A 56 -5.73 2.18 15.94
N ALA A 57 -5.68 1.40 14.85
CA ALA A 57 -5.95 -0.03 14.90
C ALA A 57 -4.97 -0.77 15.83
N LYS A 58 -3.71 -0.35 15.86
CA LYS A 58 -2.69 -0.91 16.75
C LYS A 58 -2.97 -0.66 18.24
N THR A 59 -3.65 0.45 18.60
CA THR A 59 -4.01 0.71 20.02
C THR A 59 -4.93 -0.36 20.63
N THR A 60 -5.67 -1.07 19.79
CA THR A 60 -6.55 -2.18 20.17
C THR A 60 -6.00 -3.53 19.71
N ASP A 61 -4.70 -3.61 19.41
CA ASP A 61 -4.03 -4.82 18.88
C ASP A 61 -4.75 -5.38 17.64
N PHE A 62 -5.26 -4.49 16.79
CA PHE A 62 -6.06 -4.80 15.61
C PHE A 62 -7.33 -5.64 15.88
N LEU A 63 -7.75 -5.83 17.14
CA LEU A 63 -8.89 -6.66 17.50
C LEU A 63 -10.22 -6.16 16.92
N SER A 64 -10.30 -4.86 16.62
CA SER A 64 -11.49 -4.21 16.06
C SER A 64 -11.45 -4.05 14.53
N VAL A 65 -10.38 -4.50 13.87
CA VAL A 65 -10.20 -4.35 12.42
C VAL A 65 -9.79 -5.69 11.82
N PRO A 66 -10.54 -6.24 10.85
CA PRO A 66 -10.13 -7.46 10.18
C PRO A 66 -8.86 -7.19 9.35
N VAL A 67 -7.72 -7.63 9.86
CA VAL A 67 -6.42 -7.55 9.20
C VAL A 67 -5.83 -8.93 8.95
N SER A 68 -5.06 -9.06 7.88
CA SER A 68 -4.17 -10.21 7.69
C SER A 68 -2.78 -9.84 8.24
N TYR A 69 -2.12 -10.78 8.91
CA TYR A 69 -0.80 -10.57 9.49
C TYR A 69 0.20 -11.60 8.94
N ASP A 70 1.40 -11.13 8.60
CA ASP A 70 2.55 -11.98 8.28
C ASP A 70 3.79 -11.46 9.03
N GLU A 71 4.58 -12.38 9.58
CA GLU A 71 5.82 -12.07 10.28
C GLU A 71 6.96 -12.94 9.75
N GLN A 72 8.09 -12.31 9.49
CA GLN A 72 9.32 -12.99 9.09
C GLN A 72 10.44 -12.63 10.05
N THR A 73 11.11 -13.66 10.56
CA THR A 73 12.32 -13.50 11.39
C THR A 73 13.53 -14.01 10.64
N ASN A 74 14.49 -13.12 10.39
CA ASN A 74 15.75 -13.43 9.72
C ASN A 74 16.92 -13.20 10.68
N ALA A 75 17.75 -14.21 10.90
CA ALA A 75 18.98 -14.09 11.67
C ALA A 75 20.18 -14.24 10.71
N ASP A 76 20.92 -13.17 10.50
CA ASP A 76 22.07 -13.16 9.59
C ASP A 76 23.13 -12.11 10.01
N HIS A 77 24.41 -12.39 9.77
CA HIS A 77 25.55 -11.50 10.09
C HIS A 77 25.54 -10.91 11.52
N GLY A 78 25.06 -11.66 12.51
CA GLY A 78 24.99 -11.21 13.91
C GLY A 78 23.81 -10.27 14.21
N ARG A 79 22.89 -10.08 13.26
CA ARG A 79 21.64 -9.34 13.43
C ARG A 79 20.45 -10.29 13.37
N VAL A 80 19.50 -10.10 14.28
CA VAL A 80 18.17 -10.71 14.21
C VAL A 80 17.19 -9.61 13.82
N GLU A 81 16.56 -9.76 12.66
CA GLU A 81 15.51 -8.87 12.17
C GLU A 81 14.16 -9.57 12.26
N VAL A 82 13.18 -8.86 12.81
CA VAL A 82 11.76 -9.27 12.77
C VAL A 82 11.02 -8.25 11.91
N ARG A 83 10.33 -8.72 10.87
CA ARG A 83 9.56 -7.90 9.94
C ARG A 83 8.10 -8.36 9.99
N GLY A 84 7.22 -7.50 10.49
CA GLY A 84 5.78 -7.72 10.49
C GLY A 84 5.07 -6.89 9.41
N CYS A 85 4.03 -7.45 8.82
CA CYS A 85 3.16 -6.79 7.85
C CYS A 85 1.70 -7.00 8.25
N TRP A 86 0.92 -5.92 8.32
CA TRP A 86 -0.51 -5.94 8.60
C TRP A 86 -1.25 -5.42 7.38
N LEU A 87 -2.10 -6.24 6.76
CA LEU A 87 -2.91 -5.86 5.60
C LEU A 87 -4.35 -5.63 6.03
N ALA A 88 -4.84 -4.41 5.88
CA ALA A 88 -6.24 -4.05 6.10
C ALA A 88 -6.98 -3.89 4.77
N ASN A 89 -8.10 -4.61 4.62
CA ASN A 89 -8.99 -4.48 3.46
C ASN A 89 -10.16 -3.51 3.73
N GLU A 90 -10.50 -3.29 5.00
CA GLU A 90 -11.58 -2.39 5.43
C GLU A 90 -11.11 -0.93 5.45
N ILE A 91 -11.01 -0.33 4.26
CA ILE A 91 -10.47 1.02 4.04
C ILE A 91 -11.54 2.09 3.87
N SER A 92 -12.80 1.79 4.21
CA SER A 92 -13.95 2.67 4.01
C SER A 92 -13.86 3.99 4.81
N THR A 93 -13.11 3.99 5.92
CA THR A 93 -12.88 5.16 6.77
C THR A 93 -11.76 6.07 6.28
N LEU A 94 -10.93 5.60 5.34
CA LEU A 94 -9.89 6.45 4.75
C LEU A 94 -10.54 7.52 3.86
N PRO A 95 -10.02 8.76 3.89
CA PRO A 95 -10.44 9.78 2.95
C PRO A 95 -10.14 9.25 1.54
N GLN A 96 -11.17 9.03 0.73
CA GLN A 96 -11.00 8.58 -0.65
C GLN A 96 -10.32 9.68 -1.46
N PRO A 97 -9.02 9.60 -1.74
CA PRO A 97 -8.38 10.64 -2.51
C PRO A 97 -8.86 10.42 -3.95
N LYS A 98 -9.21 11.51 -4.63
CA LYS A 98 -9.64 11.49 -6.05
C LYS A 98 -8.66 10.78 -7.01
N ASN A 99 -7.47 10.39 -6.54
CA ASN A 99 -6.33 9.91 -7.33
C ASN A 99 -5.88 8.48 -7.00
N ARG A 100 -6.74 7.66 -6.37
CA ARG A 100 -6.44 6.25 -6.04
C ARG A 100 -7.50 5.29 -6.57
N HIS A 101 -7.73 5.38 -7.87
CA HIS A 101 -8.64 4.49 -8.58
C HIS A 101 -8.26 3.03 -8.37
N GLY A 102 -9.19 2.24 -7.83
CA GLY A 102 -9.00 0.80 -7.62
C GLY A 102 -8.20 0.44 -6.37
N LEU A 103 -8.04 1.34 -5.40
CA LEU A 103 -7.44 0.98 -4.10
C LEU A 103 -8.35 -0.01 -3.37
N GLN A 104 -7.77 -1.13 -2.93
CA GLN A 104 -8.50 -2.21 -2.26
C GLN A 104 -8.04 -2.45 -0.82
N SER A 105 -6.81 -2.10 -0.49
CA SER A 105 -6.22 -2.39 0.81
C SER A 105 -5.05 -1.45 1.14
N ILE A 106 -4.67 -1.42 2.42
CA ILE A 106 -3.48 -0.73 2.93
C ILE A 106 -2.66 -1.67 3.81
N ALA A 107 -1.35 -1.45 3.85
CA ALA A 107 -0.41 -2.16 4.70
C ALA A 107 0.65 -1.21 5.27
#